data_AF-A0AAE9MGB1-F1
#
_entry.id   AF-A0AAE9MGB1-F1
#
_cell.length_a   1.000
_cell.length_b   1.000
_cell.length_c   1.000
_cell.angle_alpha   90.00
_cell.angle_beta   90.00
_cell.angle_gamma   90.00
#
_symmetry.space_group_name_H-M   'P 1'
#
loop_
_entity.id
_entity.type
_entity.pdbx_description
1 polymer ?
#
loop_
_entity_poly.entity_id
_entity_poly.type
_entity_poly.pdbx_seq_one_letter_code
_entity_poly.pdbx_strand_id
1 'polypeptide(L)' 'MWKALKWSFIGGVLLLILSDIQINTSIYKYEDNSVLISFPRWQADRPWGTFQWHAGRVEQHWYGLEGRPKPASVL' A
#
# COMPACT_ATOMS: atom_id res chain seq x y z
N MET A 1 20.56 10.89 18.21
CA MET A 1 19.24 10.99 17.53
C MET A 1 19.36 10.89 16.01
N TRP A 2 20.36 11.51 15.38
CA TRP A 2 20.59 11.47 13.93
C TRP A 2 20.70 10.05 13.31
N LYS A 3 21.39 9.12 13.98
CA LYS A 3 21.55 7.73 13.49
C LYS A 3 20.21 7.00 13.37
N ALA A 4 19.36 7.06 14.40
CA ALA A 4 18.06 6.39 14.39
C ALA A 4 17.13 6.96 13.31
N LEU A 5 17.11 8.28 13.14
CA LEU A 5 16.33 8.94 12.09
C LEU A 5 16.77 8.52 10.69
N LYS A 6 18.08 8.48 10.44
CA LYS A 6 18.65 8.01 9.17
C LYS A 6 18.22 6.58 8.86
N TRP A 7 18.32 5.67 9.82
CA TRP A 7 17.93 4.27 9.63
C TRP A 7 16.42 4.10 9.47
N SER A 8 15.60 4.86 10.18
CA SER A 8 14.15 4.87 9.99
C SER A 8 13.77 5.34 8.58
N PHE A 9 14.44 6.36 8.05
CA PHE A 9 14.21 6.84 6.69
C PHE A 9 14.60 5.78 5.65
N ILE A 10 15.80 5.20 5.77
CA ILE A 10 16.26 4.15 4.87
C ILE A 10 15.32 2.94 4.91
N GLY A 11 14.89 2.51 6.10
CA GLY A 11 13.94 1.41 6.28
C GLY A 11 12.59 1.72 5.64
N GLY A 12 12.07 2.94 5.82
CA GLY A 12 10.83 3.38 5.17
C GLY A 12 10.92 3.38 3.64
N VAL A 13 12.01 3.90 3.09
CA VAL A 13 12.25 3.89 1.63
C VAL A 13 12.36 2.46 1.10
N LEU A 14 13.11 1.59 1.78
CA LEU A 14 13.24 0.20 1.39
C LEU A 14 11.89 -0.53 1.40
N LEU A 15 11.06 -0.26 2.42
CA LEU A 15 9.73 -0.85 2.53
C LEU A 15 8.80 -0.39 1.40
N LEU A 16 8.90 0.87 0.98
CA LEU A 16 8.17 1.38 -0.19
C LEU A 16 8.66 0.74 -1.49
N ILE A 17 9.97 0.57 -1.68
CA ILE A 17 10.52 -0.11 -2.87
C ILE A 17 10.02 -1.55 -2.97
N LEU A 18 9.88 -2.24 -1.83
CA LEU A 18 9.37 -3.60 -1.77
C LEU A 18 7.84 -3.70 -1.87
N SER A 19 7.13 -2.57 -1.75
CA SER A 19 5.66 -2.55 -1.85
C SER A 19 5.22 -2.64 -3.30
N ASP A 20 4.07 -3.26 -3.52
CA ASP A 20 3.40 -3.18 -4.81
C ASP A 20 2.68 -1.83 -4.90
N ILE A 21 3.12 -0.99 -5.84
CA ILE A 21 2.59 0.37 -6.04
C ILE A 21 1.85 0.41 -7.37
N GLN A 22 0.53 0.49 -7.29
CA GLN A 22 -0.35 0.61 -8.44
C GLN A 22 -0.81 2.05 -8.58
N ILE A 23 -0.45 2.67 -9.70
CA ILE A 23 -0.84 4.04 -10.03
C ILE A 23 -1.83 3.95 -11.18
N ASN A 24 -3.10 4.28 -10.94
CA ASN A 24 -4.10 4.43 -11.98
C ASN A 24 -4.28 5.91 -12.25
N THR A 25 -4.01 6.33 -13.48
CA THR A 25 -4.27 7.70 -13.94
C THR A 25 -5.28 7.68 -15.06
N SER A 26 -6.24 8.59 -15.00
CA SER A 26 -7.23 8.82 -16.04
C SER A 26 -7.12 10.26 -16.53
N ILE A 27 -6.90 10.42 -17.84
CA ILE A 27 -6.80 11.74 -18.48
C ILE A 27 -8.17 12.45 -18.47
N TYR A 28 -9.26 11.69 -18.46
CA TYR A 28 -10.62 12.21 -18.63
C TYR A 28 -11.33 12.51 -17.30
N LYS A 29 -10.96 11.82 -16.22
CA LYS A 29 -11.60 11.94 -14.92
C LYS A 29 -10.53 11.97 -13.84
N TYR A 30 -10.22 13.18 -13.38
CA TYR A 30 -9.24 13.36 -12.31
C TYR A 30 -9.64 12.65 -11.01
N GLU A 31 -10.94 12.49 -10.79
CA GLU A 31 -11.54 11.75 -9.68
C GLU A 31 -11.13 10.27 -9.65
N ASP A 32 -10.83 9.69 -10.81
CA ASP A 32 -10.42 8.28 -10.95
C ASP A 32 -8.89 8.10 -10.76
N ASN A 33 -8.15 9.19 -10.55
CA ASN A 33 -6.72 9.12 -10.26
C ASN A 33 -6.51 8.53 -8.87
N SER A 34 -5.82 7.39 -8.83
CA SER A 34 -5.58 6.66 -7.61
C SER A 34 -4.16 6.13 -7.51
N VAL A 35 -3.65 6.09 -6.29
CA VAL A 35 -2.41 5.45 -5.93
C VAL A 35 -2.72 4.43 -4.84
N LEU A 36 -2.50 3.16 -5.13
CA LEU A 36 -2.62 2.07 -4.17
C LEU A 36 -1.22 1.51 -3.87
N ILE A 37 -0.84 1.54 -2.60
CA ILE A 37 0.40 0.95 -2.09
C ILE A 37 0.00 -0.25 -1.24
N SER A 38 0.46 -1.44 -1.64
CA SER A 38 0.26 -2.68 -0.90
C SER A 38 1.56 -3.08 -0.23
N PHE A 39 1.59 -3.03 1.11
CA PHE A 39 2.80 -3.30 1.87
C PHE A 39 3.18 -4.78 1.82
N PRO A 40 4.47 -5.09 1.57
CA PRO A 40 4.91 -6.45 1.31
C PRO A 40 4.72 -7.31 2.55
N ARG A 41 4.28 -8.55 2.32
CA ARG A 41 4.30 -9.62 3.31
C ARG A 41 5.06 -10.80 2.72
N TRP A 42 5.54 -11.69 3.58
CA TRP A 42 6.14 -12.96 3.18
C TRP A 42 5.27 -13.78 2.19
N GLN A 43 3.94 -13.67 2.29
CA GLN A 43 3.00 -14.15 1.28
C GLN A 43 2.65 -13.01 0.33
N ALA A 44 3.19 -13.05 -0.90
CA ALA A 44 3.01 -12.00 -1.91
C ALA A 44 1.54 -11.64 -2.17
N ASP A 45 0.63 -12.62 -2.12
CA ASP A 45 -0.79 -12.42 -2.40
C ASP A 45 -1.56 -11.76 -1.24
N ARG A 46 -0.94 -11.57 -0.07
CA ARG A 46 -1.61 -11.08 1.15
C ARG A 46 -0.82 -9.95 1.81
N PRO A 47 -0.97 -8.69 1.35
CA PRO A 47 -0.28 -7.58 2.00
C PRO A 47 -0.70 -7.43 3.47
N TRP A 48 0.21 -6.92 4.31
CA TRP A 48 -0.08 -6.60 5.72
C TRP A 48 -1.05 -5.41 5.84
N GLY A 49 -0.96 -4.48 4.91
CA GLY A 49 -1.83 -3.33 4.85
C GLY A 49 -1.78 -2.69 3.47
N THR A 50 -2.77 -1.83 3.22
CA THR A 50 -2.85 -1.03 1.99
C THR A 50 -3.06 0.43 2.33
N PHE A 51 -2.32 1.29 1.63
CA PHE A 51 -2.53 2.72 1.61
C PHE A 51 -3.09 3.09 0.25
N GLN A 52 -4.30 3.63 0.21
CA GLN A 52 -4.94 4.07 -1.02
C GLN A 52 -5.22 5.56 -0.94
N TRP A 53 -4.74 6.27 -1.95
CA TRP A 53 -4.99 7.68 -2.14
C TRP A 53 -5.77 7.85 -3.44
N HIS A 54 -6.83 8.64 -3.37
CA HIS A 54 -7.63 9.10 -4.50
C HIS A 54 -7.76 10.62 -4.44
N ALA A 55 -8.15 11.24 -5.54
CA ALA A 55 -8.47 12.68 -5.55
C ALA A 55 -9.57 13.01 -4.53
N GLY A 56 -9.18 13.51 -3.36
CA GLY A 56 -10.07 13.87 -2.26
C GLY A 56 -10.34 12.79 -1.21
N ARG A 57 -9.72 11.60 -1.31
CA ARG A 57 -9.91 10.52 -0.33
C ARG A 57 -8.61 9.80 0.01
N VAL A 58 -8.42 9.51 1.30
CA VAL A 58 -7.33 8.68 1.79
C VAL A 58 -7.95 7.53 2.56
N GLU A 59 -7.61 6.30 2.17
CA GLU A 59 -8.02 5.09 2.85
C GLU A 59 -6.78 4.31 3.28
N GLN A 60 -6.73 3.97 4.56
CA GLN A 60 -5.68 3.14 5.13
C GLN A 60 -6.32 1.90 5.73
N HIS A 61 -5.89 0.74 5.27
CA HIS A 61 -6.38 -0.54 5.77
C HIS A 61 -5.21 -1.35 6.32
N TRP A 62 -5.34 -1.76 7.58
CA TRP A 62 -4.45 -2.70 8.22
C TRP A 62 -5.16 -4.04 8.35
N TYR A 63 -4.57 -5.10 7.80
CA TYR A 63 -5.18 -6.43 7.77
C TYR A 63 -4.70 -7.33 8.91
N GLY A 64 -3.98 -6.80 9.89
CA GLY A 64 -3.46 -7.59 11.01
C GLY A 64 -2.39 -8.60 10.58
N LEU A 65 -2.10 -9.54 11.49
CA LEU A 65 -1.13 -10.60 11.25
C LEU A 65 -1.61 -11.62 10.22
N GLU A 66 -2.93 -11.72 10.02
CA GLU A 66 -3.58 -12.63 9.07
C GLU A 66 -3.45 -12.17 7.60
N GLY A 67 -3.22 -10.86 7.39
CA GLY A 67 -3.13 -10.23 6.07
C GLY A 67 -4.48 -10.15 5.35
N ARG A 68 -4.49 -9.52 4.16
CA ARG A 68 -5.74 -9.30 3.39
C ARG A 68 -6.52 -10.61 3.25
N PRO A 69 -7.81 -10.65 3.63
CA PRO A 69 -8.63 -11.86 3.48
C PRO A 69 -8.76 -12.19 1.99
N LYS A 70 -8.70 -13.49 1.66
CA LYS A 70 -9.00 -13.92 0.29
C LYS A 70 -10.44 -13.52 -0.02
N PRO A 71 -10.71 -12.87 -1.18
CA PRO A 71 -12.09 -12.66 -1.60
C PRO A 71 -12.78 -14.03 -1.62
N ALA A 72 -13.93 -14.13 -0.96
CA ALA A 72 -14.73 -15.35 -1.01
C ALA A 72 -15.03 -15.62 -2.48
N SER A 73 -14.59 -16.77 -2.99
CA SER A 73 -14.94 -17.21 -4.33
C SER A 73 -16.47 -17.33 -4.36
N VAL A 74 -17.12 -16.38 -5.00
CA VAL A 74 -18.54 -16.51 -5.34
C VAL A 74 -18.59 -17.59 -6.42
N LEU A 75 -18.85 -18.82 -5.99
CA LEU A 75 -19.20 -19.93 -6.86
C LEU A 75 -20.65 -19.80 -7.30
#